data_AF-A0A8X6RC68-F1
#
_entry.id   AF-A0A8X6RC68-F1
#
_cell.length_a   1.000
_cell.length_b   1.000
_cell.length_c   1.000
_cell.angle_alpha   90.00
_cell.angle_beta   90.00
_cell.angle_gamma   90.00
#
_symmetry.space_group_name_H-M   'P 1'
#
loop_
_entity.id
_entity.type
_entity.pdbx_description
1 polymer ?
#
loop_
_entity_poly.entity_id
_entity_poly.type
_entity_poly.pdbx_seq_one_letter_code
_entity_poly.pdbx_strand_id
1 'polypeptide(L)'
;MLNSCVMHRHTDPAPGIMIELLPWPACSPDLLTIEHMWFLVSQRLTQITPPAATPDQPWQRVEASWSAVPQELIQSLIESMPRRVAAVICNNGGYSDY
;
A
#
# COMPACT_ATOMS: atom_id res chain seq x y z
N MET A 1 0.24 15.61 6.62
CA MET A 1 -0.81 15.23 7.59
C MET A 1 -1.79 14.29 6.92
N LEU A 2 -1.55 12.98 7.00
CA LEU A 2 -2.56 11.92 6.87
C LEU A 2 -2.08 10.75 7.72
N ASN A 3 -2.06 10.95 9.05
CA ASN A 3 -2.05 9.83 9.99
C ASN A 3 -3.51 9.41 10.16
N SER A 4 -3.91 8.34 9.50
CA SER A 4 -5.16 7.65 9.83
C SER A 4 -4.93 6.15 9.85
N CYS A 5 -4.04 5.71 10.76
CA CYS A 5 -3.99 4.32 11.22
C CYS A 5 -5.14 4.06 12.19
N VAL A 6 -6.38 3.97 11.71
CA VAL A 6 -7.43 3.13 12.34
C VAL A 6 -8.40 2.71 11.24
N MET A 7 -8.25 1.49 10.73
CA MET A 7 -9.35 0.77 10.09
C MET A 7 -9.49 -0.59 10.79
N HIS A 8 -9.91 -0.58 12.06
CA HIS A 8 -10.62 -1.72 12.62
C HIS A 8 -12.08 -1.62 12.21
N ARG A 9 -12.38 -2.08 10.99
CA ARG A 9 -13.76 -2.46 10.64
C ARG A 9 -13.76 -3.96 10.38
N HIS A 10 -14.26 -4.70 11.36
CA HIS A 10 -14.68 -6.09 11.15
C HIS A 10 -15.83 -6.07 10.14
N THR A 11 -15.55 -6.53 8.93
CA THR A 11 -16.56 -7.01 7.99
C THR A 11 -16.53 -8.53 8.09
N ASP A 12 -17.60 -9.12 8.61
CA ASP A 12 -17.79 -10.57 8.48
C ASP A 12 -17.80 -10.91 6.98
N PRO A 13 -16.98 -11.87 6.51
CA PRO A 13 -17.01 -12.25 5.11
C PRO A 13 -18.41 -12.76 4.75
N ALA A 14 -18.84 -12.47 3.51
CA ALA A 14 -20.11 -12.95 3.00
C ALA A 14 -20.22 -14.48 3.19
N PRO A 15 -21.41 -15.03 3.51
CA PRO A 15 -21.58 -16.44 3.78
C PRO A 15 -21.05 -17.28 2.60
N GLY A 16 -20.04 -18.10 2.86
CA GLY A 16 -19.37 -18.96 1.88
C GLY A 16 -17.91 -18.63 1.56
N ILE A 17 -17.37 -17.50 2.03
CA ILE A 17 -15.94 -17.18 1.88
C ILE A 17 -15.26 -17.26 3.26
N MET A 18 -14.35 -18.23 3.43
CA MET A 18 -13.45 -18.26 4.59
C MET A 18 -12.23 -17.40 4.28
N ILE A 19 -11.99 -16.36 5.07
CA ILE A 19 -10.81 -15.50 4.97
C ILE A 19 -9.99 -15.71 6.25
N GLU A 20 -8.74 -16.10 6.10
CA GLU A 20 -7.79 -16.14 7.21
C GLU A 20 -7.24 -14.73 7.45
N LEU A 21 -7.42 -14.22 8.67
CA LEU A 21 -6.93 -12.90 9.06
C LEU A 21 -5.50 -13.01 9.58
N LEU A 22 -4.61 -12.21 8.98
CA LEU A 22 -3.25 -12.06 9.48
C LEU A 22 -3.24 -11.21 10.77
N PRO A 23 -2.52 -11.63 11.83
CA PRO A 23 -2.33 -10.79 13.00
C PRO A 23 -1.44 -9.60 12.64
N TRP A 24 -2.02 -8.39 12.63
CA TRP A 24 -1.32 -7.17 12.22
C TRP A 24 -1.00 -6.27 13.42
N PRO A 25 0.26 -5.83 13.61
CA PRO A 25 0.61 -4.90 14.67
C PRO A 25 0.06 -3.49 14.41
N ALA A 26 -0.39 -2.82 15.47
CA ALA A 26 -0.83 -1.42 15.37
C ALA A 26 0.35 -0.50 14.98
N CYS A 27 0.06 0.55 14.21
CA CYS A 27 1.02 1.59 13.84
C CYS A 27 2.27 1.10 13.10
N SER A 28 2.14 0.06 12.26
CA SER A 28 3.25 -0.45 11.42
C SER A 28 3.03 -0.17 9.93
N PRO A 29 3.14 1.09 9.48
CA PRO A 29 3.03 1.43 8.06
C PRO A 29 4.15 0.80 7.22
N ASP A 30 5.33 0.59 7.79
CA ASP A 30 6.49 -0.04 7.12
C ASP A 30 6.19 -1.48 6.65
N LEU A 31 5.19 -2.11 7.27
CA LEU A 31 4.71 -3.44 6.89
C LEU A 31 3.60 -3.36 5.84
N LEU A 32 2.91 -2.22 5.67
CA LEU A 32 1.80 -2.07 4.72
C LEU A 32 2.32 -1.95 3.29
N THR A 33 2.44 -3.09 2.59
CA THR A 33 2.83 -3.16 1.17
C THR A 33 1.94 -2.30 0.26
N ILE A 34 0.68 -2.08 0.64
CA ILE A 34 -0.25 -1.21 -0.09
C ILE A 34 0.14 0.28 0.00
N GLU A 35 0.75 0.73 1.10
CA GLU A 35 1.24 2.11 1.23
C GLU A 35 2.41 2.35 0.27
N HIS A 36 3.29 1.35 0.13
CA HIS A 36 4.37 1.40 -0.85
C HIS A 36 3.82 1.44 -2.29
N MET A 37 2.77 0.66 -2.59
CA MET A 37 2.07 0.75 -3.88
C MET A 37 1.50 2.16 -4.13
N TRP A 38 0.85 2.76 -3.14
CA TRP A 38 0.30 4.12 -3.27
C TRP A 38 1.39 5.17 -3.46
N PHE A 39 2.53 5.03 -2.79
CA PHE A 39 3.68 5.89 -3.00
C PHE A 39 4.16 5.84 -4.47
N LEU A 40 4.29 4.65 -5.05
CA LEU A 40 4.72 4.46 -6.44
C LEU A 40 3.73 5.05 -7.45
N VAL A 41 2.42 4.90 -7.20
CA VAL A 41 1.38 5.52 -8.04
C VAL A 41 1.45 7.04 -7.93
N SER A 42 1.60 7.56 -6.71
CA SER A 42 1.72 9.00 -6.46
C SER A 42 2.94 9.60 -7.16
N GLN A 43 4.08 8.90 -7.12
CA GLN A 43 5.30 9.33 -7.82
C GLN A 43 5.13 9.37 -9.34
N ARG A 44 4.40 8.43 -9.94
CA ARG A 44 4.08 8.49 -11.37
C ARG A 44 3.18 9.68 -11.69
N LEU A 45 2.17 9.93 -10.87
CA LEU A 45 1.24 11.05 -11.05
C LEU A 45 1.93 12.41 -11.01
N THR A 46 2.92 12.60 -10.12
CA THR A 46 3.68 13.86 -10.03
C THR A 46 4.58 14.12 -11.23
N GLN A 47 4.93 13.09 -12.01
CA GLN A 47 5.73 13.20 -13.23
C GLN A 47 4.88 13.57 -14.46
N ILE A 48 3.55 13.44 -14.40
CA ILE A 48 2.67 13.72 -15.53
C ILE A 48 2.55 15.23 -15.74
N THR A 49 3.06 15.70 -16.88
CA THR A 49 2.94 17.09 -17.32
C THR A 49 2.24 17.15 -18.69
N PRO A 50 1.37 18.15 -18.95
CA PRO A 50 0.95 19.24 -18.07
C PRO A 50 -0.05 18.79 -16.96
N PRO A 51 -0.35 19.65 -15.98
CA PRO A 51 -1.39 19.38 -14.98
C PRO A 51 -2.74 19.03 -15.59
N ALA A 52 -3.61 18.39 -14.81
CA ALA A 52 -4.95 18.05 -15.26
C ALA A 52 -5.76 19.32 -15.58
N ALA A 53 -6.28 19.40 -16.80
CA ALA A 53 -7.05 20.53 -17.31
C ALA A 53 -8.56 20.36 -17.11
N THR A 54 -9.03 19.13 -16.89
CA THR A 54 -10.44 18.82 -16.66
C THR A 54 -10.64 18.04 -15.36
N PRO A 55 -11.85 18.06 -14.76
CA PRO A 55 -12.15 17.30 -13.54
C PRO A 55 -12.01 15.78 -13.68
N ASP A 56 -12.13 15.24 -14.90
CA ASP A 56 -12.06 13.78 -15.16
C ASP A 56 -10.63 13.28 -15.34
N GLN A 57 -9.72 14.15 -15.78
CA GLN A 57 -8.33 13.77 -16.04
C GLN A 57 -7.58 13.20 -14.82
N PRO A 58 -7.77 13.68 -13.57
CA PRO A 58 -7.17 13.07 -12.40
C PRO A 58 -7.52 11.58 -12.26
N TRP A 59 -8.79 11.21 -12.45
CA TRP A 59 -9.19 9.81 -12.34
C TRP A 59 -8.58 8.92 -13.42
N GLN A 60 -8.60 9.39 -14.66
CA GLN A 60 -7.98 8.68 -15.78
C GLN A 60 -6.47 8.48 -15.57
N ARG A 61 -5.78 9.50 -15.02
CA ARG A 61 -4.35 9.43 -14.70
C ARG A 61 -4.06 8.43 -13.58
N VAL A 62 -4.90 8.37 -12.54
CA VAL A 62 -4.78 7.40 -11.45
C VAL A 62 -4.98 5.99 -11.98
N GLU A 63 -6.03 5.76 -12.76
CA GLU A 63 -6.35 4.45 -13.35
C GLU A 63 -5.24 3.97 -14.30
N ALA A 64 -4.73 4.85 -15.16
CA ALA A 64 -3.60 4.54 -16.03
C ALA A 64 -2.31 4.25 -15.23
N SER A 65 -2.02 5.04 -14.20
CA SER A 65 -0.82 4.85 -13.36
C SER A 65 -0.89 3.57 -12.55
N TRP A 66 -2.08 3.21 -12.04
CA TRP A 66 -2.34 1.94 -11.34
C TRP A 66 -2.19 0.75 -12.29
N SER A 67 -2.82 0.82 -13.47
CA SER A 67 -2.77 -0.25 -14.47
C SER A 67 -1.37 -0.47 -15.05
N ALA A 68 -0.51 0.55 -15.01
CA ALA A 68 0.87 0.48 -15.46
C ALA A 68 1.85 -0.05 -14.40
N VAL A 69 1.38 -0.40 -13.18
CA VAL A 69 2.24 -1.01 -12.17
C VAL A 69 2.64 -2.42 -12.64
N PRO A 70 3.94 -2.74 -12.79
CA PRO A 70 4.37 -4.06 -13.21
C PRO A 70 4.01 -5.12 -12.17
N GLN A 71 3.54 -6.28 -12.62
CA GLN A 71 3.21 -7.39 -11.73
C GLN A 71 4.43 -7.87 -10.95
N GLU A 72 5.62 -7.79 -11.56
CA GLU A 72 6.90 -8.14 -10.94
C GLU A 72 7.21 -7.24 -9.74
N LEU A 73 6.80 -5.96 -9.81
CA LEU A 73 6.96 -5.03 -8.70
C LEU A 73 6.06 -5.43 -7.54
N ILE A 74 4.79 -5.76 -7.82
CA ILE A 74 3.83 -6.26 -6.81
C ILE A 74 4.39 -7.52 -6.15
N GLN A 75 4.86 -8.46 -6.95
CA GLN A 75 5.44 -9.71 -6.48
C GLN A 75 6.66 -9.45 -5.58
N SER A 76 7.58 -8.59 -6.00
CA SER A 76 8.77 -8.24 -5.21
C SER A 76 8.43 -7.57 -3.88
N LEU A 77 7.34 -6.78 -3.83
CA LEU A 77 6.85 -6.16 -2.59
C LEU A 77 6.34 -7.23 -1.62
N ILE A 78 5.56 -8.18 -2.10
CA ILE A 78 5.05 -9.32 -1.30
C ILE A 78 6.23 -10.15 -0.79
N GLU A 79 7.18 -10.51 -1.66
CA GLU A 79 8.37 -11.28 -1.32
C GLU A 79 9.31 -10.56 -0.35
N SER A 80 9.22 -9.23 -0.26
CA SER A 80 10.00 -8.44 0.71
C SER A 80 9.49 -8.54 2.14
N MET A 81 8.26 -9.01 2.36
CA MET A 81 7.61 -9.02 3.68
C MET A 81 8.42 -9.72 4.78
N PRO A 82 9.01 -10.91 4.57
CA PRO A 82 9.83 -11.55 5.59
C PRO A 82 11.01 -10.68 6.04
N ARG A 83 11.63 -9.93 5.11
CA ARG A 83 12.73 -9.01 5.44
C ARG A 83 12.27 -7.78 6.20
N ARG A 84 11.11 -7.21 5.83
CA ARG A 84 10.49 -6.07 6.53
C ARG A 84 10.12 -6.44 7.97
N VAL A 85 9.48 -7.60 8.16
CA VAL A 85 9.14 -8.14 9.49
C VAL A 85 10.40 -8.38 10.32
N ALA A 86 11.44 -8.99 9.74
CA ALA A 86 12.71 -9.18 10.42
C ALA A 86 13.34 -7.85 10.86
N ALA A 87 13.29 -6.81 10.02
CA ALA A 87 13.80 -5.48 10.37
C ALA A 87 13.05 -4.86 11.56
N VAL A 88 11.71 -4.94 11.58
CA VAL A 88 10.90 -4.47 12.71
C VAL A 88 11.24 -5.24 14.00
N ILE A 89 11.43 -6.56 13.92
CA ILE A 89 11.85 -7.39 15.06
C ILE A 89 13.23 -6.95 15.56
N CYS A 90 14.21 -6.78 14.66
CA CYS A 90 15.54 -6.29 15.02
C CYS A 90 15.50 -4.90 15.67
N ASN A 91 14.54 -4.06 15.28
CA ASN A 91 14.34 -2.73 15.84
C ASN A 91 13.44 -2.74 17.11
N ASN A 92 13.18 -3.92 17.69
CA ASN A 92 12.33 -4.10 18.88
C ASN A 92 10.92 -3.47 18.72
N GLY A 93 10.34 -3.58 17.52
CA GLY A 93 9.04 -2.98 17.18
C GLY A 93 9.11 -1.49 16.79
N GLY A 94 10.31 -0.92 16.74
CA GLY A 94 10.55 0.44 16.23
C GLY A 94 10.47 0.55 14.70
N TYR A 95 10.56 1.79 14.21
CA TYR A 95 10.56 2.12 12.78
C TYR A 95 11.67 1.40 12.02
N SER A 96 11.39 0.97 10.80
CA SER A 96 12.34 0.39 9.85
C SER A 96 12.44 1.26 8.60
N ASP A 97 13.58 1.22 7.89
CA ASP A 97 13.86 2.09 6.73
C ASP A 97 13.06 1.73 5.45
N TYR A 98 11.90 1.10 5.58
CA TYR A 98 11.16 0.40 4.53
C TYR A 98 9.85 1.07 4.08
#